data_AF-A0A0C4EC88-F1
#
_entry.id   AF-A0A0C4EC88-F1
#
_cell.length_a   1.000
_cell.length_b   1.000
_cell.length_c   1.000
_cell.angle_alpha   90.00
_cell.angle_beta   90.00
_cell.angle_gamma   90.00
#
_symmetry.space_group_name_H-M   'P 1'
#
loop_
_entity.id
_entity.type
_entity.pdbx_description
1 polymer ?
#
loop_
_entity_poly.entity_id
_entity_poly.type
_entity_poly.pdbx_seq_one_letter_code
_entity_poly.pdbx_strand_id
1 'polypeptide(L)'
;MASIVDPYISNGTCYFAAGKRSHSSFIPCGNDAIGRQTCCGVADFCMSSGACFNAEFRQTYLAGCTDPQYNDEKCPNKPNLSNEPWTGLAYCNGSSEEWFACRKGGSSTLRSGDPCVCPEEPRTIAFKDKSSLDRIASLPRTTGSRIAFEADHYPSPQVIVTYRAYRPDPSLVPASLVPGGSHAPPQNVNRNGALTPVAELP
;
A
#
# COMPACT_ATOMS: atom_id res chain seq x y z
N MET A 1 -13.27 -18.07 -13.97
CA MET A 1 -13.74 -16.76 -14.42
C MET A 1 -12.58 -15.80 -14.24
N ALA A 2 -12.03 -15.26 -15.33
CA ALA A 2 -11.07 -14.17 -15.25
C ALA A 2 -11.82 -12.89 -14.86
N SER A 3 -11.28 -12.13 -13.91
CA SER A 3 -11.85 -10.84 -13.52
C SER A 3 -11.00 -9.76 -14.17
N ILE A 4 -11.60 -8.97 -15.06
CA ILE A 4 -10.91 -7.83 -15.66
C ILE A 4 -10.87 -6.72 -14.61
N VAL A 5 -9.67 -6.34 -14.20
CA VAL A 5 -9.47 -5.22 -13.29
C VAL A 5 -9.24 -3.97 -14.14
N ASP A 6 -10.04 -2.93 -13.94
CA ASP A 6 -9.87 -1.66 -14.65
C ASP A 6 -8.64 -0.91 -14.08
N PRO A 7 -7.56 -0.73 -14.87
CA PRO A 7 -6.37 -0.02 -14.41
C PRO A 7 -6.61 1.49 -14.26
N TYR A 8 -7.71 2.02 -14.78
CA TYR A 8 -8.09 3.43 -14.70
C TYR A 8 -8.87 3.77 -13.44
N ILE A 9 -8.89 2.90 -12.43
CA ILE A 9 -9.56 3.16 -11.15
C ILE A 9 -8.52 3.38 -10.07
N SER A 10 -8.62 4.50 -9.36
CA SER A 10 -7.85 4.73 -8.13
C SER A 10 -8.45 3.87 -7.02
N ASN A 11 -7.85 2.72 -6.69
CA ASN A 11 -8.42 1.79 -5.73
C ASN A 11 -7.35 1.10 -4.88
N GLY A 12 -7.62 0.93 -3.59
CA GLY A 12 -6.69 0.36 -2.62
C GLY A 12 -6.74 1.06 -1.27
N THR A 13 -6.06 0.49 -0.29
CA THR A 13 -5.88 1.11 1.04
C THR A 13 -4.48 1.68 1.13
N CYS A 14 -4.36 2.94 1.52
CA CYS A 14 -3.07 3.62 1.68
C CYS A 14 -2.51 3.47 3.10
N TYR A 15 -1.20 3.35 3.19
CA TYR A 15 -0.40 3.28 4.40
C TYR A 15 0.75 4.28 4.31
N PHE A 16 1.00 5.01 5.38
CA PHE A 16 2.14 5.95 5.45
C PHE A 16 3.36 5.34 6.14
N ALA A 17 3.20 4.19 6.79
CA ALA A 17 4.26 3.36 7.35
C ALA A 17 3.73 1.93 7.55
N ALA A 18 4.62 0.99 7.88
CA ALA A 18 4.25 -0.39 8.17
C ALA A 18 3.11 -0.46 9.21
N GLY A 19 2.00 -1.08 8.83
CA GLY A 19 0.79 -1.22 9.64
C GLY A 19 0.00 0.08 9.89
N LYS A 20 0.47 1.24 9.44
CA LYS A 20 -0.15 2.54 9.71
C LYS A 20 -0.93 3.05 8.50
N ARG A 21 -2.25 2.89 8.56
CA ARG A 21 -3.17 3.38 7.53
C ARG A 21 -3.16 4.90 7.45
N SER A 22 -3.13 5.42 6.24
CA SER A 22 -3.32 6.84 5.96
C SER A 22 -4.79 7.23 6.13
N HIS A 23 -5.02 8.52 6.32
CA HIS A 23 -6.37 9.07 6.29
C HIS A 23 -7.02 8.81 4.91
N SER A 24 -8.36 8.72 4.86
CA SER A 24 -9.12 8.41 3.64
C SER A 24 -9.00 9.47 2.54
N SER A 25 -8.45 10.64 2.86
CA SER A 25 -8.10 11.68 1.88
C SER A 25 -6.84 11.35 1.07
N PHE A 26 -6.12 10.27 1.39
CA PHE A 26 -5.03 9.75 0.57
C PHE A 26 -5.50 8.51 -0.17
N ILE A 27 -5.42 8.57 -1.49
CA ILE A 27 -5.90 7.51 -2.39
C ILE A 27 -4.78 7.09 -3.36
N PRO A 28 -4.83 5.86 -3.91
CA PRO A 28 -3.74 5.34 -4.71
C PRO A 28 -3.64 5.97 -6.11
N CYS A 29 -2.43 6.18 -6.60
CA CYS A 29 -2.11 6.62 -7.96
C CYS A 29 -2.31 5.53 -9.03
N GLY A 30 -3.35 4.71 -8.86
CA GLY A 30 -3.67 3.57 -9.71
C GLY A 30 -4.53 2.55 -8.97
N ASN A 31 -4.55 1.32 -9.46
CA ASN A 31 -5.32 0.23 -8.85
C ASN A 31 -4.39 -0.76 -8.15
N ASP A 32 -4.50 -0.90 -6.83
CA ASP A 32 -3.67 -1.83 -6.02
C ASP A 32 -3.83 -3.30 -6.46
N ALA A 33 -4.99 -3.64 -7.06
CA ALA A 33 -5.24 -5.00 -7.52
C ALA A 33 -4.35 -5.42 -8.70
N ILE A 34 -3.74 -4.48 -9.43
CA ILE A 34 -2.79 -4.77 -10.53
C ILE A 34 -1.32 -4.50 -10.13
N GLY A 35 -1.06 -4.18 -8.88
CA GLY A 35 0.27 -3.87 -8.37
C GLY A 35 0.21 -2.74 -7.35
N ARG A 36 1.21 -2.67 -6.47
CA ARG A 36 1.30 -1.61 -5.47
C ARG A 36 1.36 -0.24 -6.12
N GLN A 37 0.84 0.75 -5.40
CA GLN A 37 0.71 2.10 -5.88
C GLN A 37 1.23 3.07 -4.82
N THR A 38 1.88 4.14 -5.26
CA THR A 38 2.05 5.34 -4.44
C THR A 38 0.67 5.93 -4.13
N CYS A 39 0.53 6.58 -2.97
CA CYS A 39 -0.69 7.24 -2.56
C CYS A 39 -0.50 8.76 -2.47
N CYS A 40 -1.45 9.50 -3.02
CA CYS A 40 -1.49 10.96 -2.96
C CYS A 40 -2.86 11.45 -2.48
N GLY A 41 -2.94 12.72 -2.12
CA GLY A 41 -4.15 13.40 -1.72
C GLY A 41 -5.21 13.37 -2.82
N VAL A 42 -6.47 13.27 -2.42
CA VAL A 42 -7.60 13.41 -3.34
C VAL A 42 -7.49 14.70 -4.16
N ALA A 43 -7.81 14.63 -5.46
CA ALA A 43 -7.66 15.74 -6.42
C ALA A 43 -6.23 16.26 -6.66
N ASP A 44 -5.20 15.62 -6.12
CA ASP A 44 -3.81 15.98 -6.38
C ASP A 44 -3.26 15.27 -7.62
N PHE A 45 -2.07 15.69 -8.04
CA PHE A 45 -1.33 15.05 -9.12
C PHE A 45 -0.35 14.02 -8.59
N CYS A 46 -0.35 12.85 -9.20
CA CYS A 46 0.68 11.83 -9.04
C CYS A 46 1.90 12.24 -9.88
N MET A 47 3.07 12.27 -9.27
CA MET A 47 4.31 12.72 -9.90
C MET A 47 5.33 11.57 -9.97
N SER A 48 6.38 11.73 -10.78
CA SER A 48 7.54 10.82 -10.77
C SER A 48 8.15 10.69 -9.38
N SER A 49 8.95 9.64 -9.18
CA SER A 49 9.63 9.34 -7.91
C SER A 49 8.69 9.12 -6.71
N GLY A 50 7.43 8.74 -6.96
CA GLY A 50 6.45 8.50 -5.90
C GLY A 50 6.06 9.77 -5.14
N ALA A 51 6.25 10.93 -5.77
CA ALA A 51 5.87 12.22 -5.22
C ALA A 51 4.44 12.60 -5.62
N CYS A 52 3.92 13.60 -4.92
CA CYS A 52 2.60 14.16 -5.12
C CYS A 52 2.69 15.67 -5.25
N PHE A 53 1.83 16.29 -6.05
CA PHE A 53 1.71 17.74 -6.12
C PHE A 53 0.29 18.19 -5.84
N ASN A 54 0.14 19.02 -4.81
CA ASN A 54 -1.13 19.67 -4.47
C ASN A 54 -1.12 21.09 -5.04
N ALA A 55 -2.05 21.36 -5.97
CA ALA A 55 -2.12 22.65 -6.66
C ALA A 55 -2.68 23.78 -5.80
N GLU A 56 -3.55 23.46 -4.83
CA GLU A 56 -4.17 24.44 -3.92
C GLU A 56 -3.12 25.09 -3.01
N PHE A 57 -2.27 24.28 -2.39
CA PHE A 57 -1.18 24.71 -1.52
C PHE A 57 0.13 24.94 -2.26
N ARG A 58 0.17 24.65 -3.57
CA ARG A 58 1.36 24.75 -4.44
C ARG A 58 2.58 24.04 -3.84
N GLN A 59 2.40 22.81 -3.39
CA GLN A 59 3.44 22.05 -2.70
C GLN A 59 3.62 20.65 -3.29
N THR A 60 4.89 20.23 -3.39
CA THR A 60 5.28 18.85 -3.63
C THR A 60 5.48 18.13 -2.31
N TYR A 61 5.08 16.87 -2.21
CA TYR A 61 5.16 16.11 -0.96
C TYR A 61 5.27 14.59 -1.20
N LEU A 62 5.60 13.85 -0.16
CA LEU A 62 5.50 12.39 -0.08
C LEU A 62 4.41 12.04 0.94
N ALA A 63 3.65 10.97 0.69
CA ALA A 63 2.69 10.45 1.66
C ALA A 63 2.96 8.97 1.98
N GLY A 64 2.51 8.06 1.11
CA GLY A 64 2.62 6.64 1.37
C GLY A 64 2.36 5.79 0.14
N CYS A 65 2.00 4.52 0.36
CA CYS A 65 1.73 3.54 -0.68
C CYS A 65 0.62 2.58 -0.25
N THR A 66 0.25 1.66 -1.12
CA THR A 66 -0.76 0.64 -0.83
C THR A 66 -0.22 -0.62 -0.16
N ASP A 67 1.10 -0.70 0.12
CA ASP A 67 1.67 -1.84 0.81
C ASP A 67 1.52 -1.72 2.34
N PRO A 68 0.75 -2.60 3.01
CA PRO A 68 0.60 -2.60 4.46
C PRO A 68 1.92 -2.85 5.22
N GLN A 69 2.91 -3.50 4.60
CA GLN A 69 4.21 -3.73 5.21
C GLN A 69 5.22 -2.62 4.91
N TYR A 70 4.90 -1.71 3.97
CA TYR A 70 5.75 -0.60 3.55
C TYR A 70 7.14 -1.02 3.06
N ASN A 71 7.24 -2.20 2.43
CA ASN A 71 8.49 -2.76 1.90
C ASN A 71 8.56 -2.69 0.37
N ASP A 72 7.48 -2.31 -0.30
CA ASP A 72 7.42 -2.17 -1.75
C ASP A 72 8.15 -0.90 -2.25
N GLU A 73 8.76 -0.97 -3.43
CA GLU A 73 9.48 0.16 -4.05
C GLU A 73 8.58 1.38 -4.32
N LYS A 74 7.25 1.19 -4.43
CA LYS A 74 6.28 2.28 -4.58
C LYS A 74 6.05 3.05 -3.28
N CYS A 75 6.55 2.54 -2.16
CA CYS A 75 6.50 3.19 -0.85
C CYS A 75 7.58 4.26 -0.76
N PRO A 76 7.20 5.55 -0.64
CA PRO A 76 8.18 6.61 -0.65
C PRO A 76 9.08 6.55 0.59
N ASN A 77 10.38 6.71 0.38
CA ASN A 77 11.35 6.85 1.46
C ASN A 77 11.19 8.21 2.13
N LYS A 78 10.96 8.21 3.45
CA LYS A 78 10.85 9.41 4.29
C LYS A 78 11.95 9.38 5.36
N PRO A 79 13.18 9.80 5.03
CA PRO A 79 14.31 9.67 5.94
C PRO A 79 14.05 10.41 7.25
N ASN A 80 14.22 9.74 8.38
CA ASN A 80 13.94 10.25 9.74
C ASN A 80 12.50 10.73 9.98
N LEU A 81 11.59 10.48 9.03
CA LEU A 81 10.20 10.96 9.01
C LEU A 81 9.21 9.84 8.67
N SER A 82 9.60 8.57 8.87
CA SER A 82 8.77 7.41 8.54
C SER A 82 7.40 7.42 9.24
N ASN A 83 7.33 7.99 10.44
CA ASN A 83 6.09 8.10 11.21
C ASN A 83 5.20 9.29 10.81
N GLU A 84 5.64 10.16 9.90
CA GLU A 84 4.82 11.27 9.43
C GLU A 84 3.82 10.75 8.37
N PRO A 85 2.51 11.09 8.48
CA PRO A 85 1.53 10.72 7.46
C PRO A 85 1.87 11.27 6.07
N TRP A 86 2.52 12.43 6.03
CA TRP A 86 3.06 13.05 4.83
C TRP A 86 4.20 14.02 5.18
N THR A 87 5.06 14.31 4.20
CA THR A 87 6.20 15.24 4.34
C THR A 87 6.25 16.17 3.14
N GLY A 88 6.52 17.46 3.36
CA GLY A 88 6.79 18.36 2.25
C GLY A 88 8.11 18.03 1.57
N LEU A 89 8.25 18.44 0.31
CA LEU A 89 9.48 18.28 -0.45
C LEU A 89 10.06 19.64 -0.86
N ALA A 90 11.39 19.74 -0.82
CA ALA A 90 12.16 20.85 -1.35
C ALA A 90 13.23 20.33 -2.30
N TYR A 91 13.32 20.92 -3.48
CA TYR A 91 14.44 20.66 -4.38
C TYR A 91 15.69 21.38 -3.87
N CYS A 92 16.79 20.64 -3.73
CA CYS A 92 18.08 21.18 -3.33
C CYS A 92 18.77 21.78 -4.55
N ASN A 93 18.77 23.12 -4.60
CA ASN A 93 18.96 23.90 -5.81
C ASN A 93 20.32 23.62 -6.52
N GLY A 94 20.28 22.91 -7.65
CA GLY A 94 21.03 23.31 -8.84
C GLY A 94 21.75 22.24 -9.66
N SER A 95 22.27 21.16 -9.06
CA SER A 95 23.08 20.16 -9.81
C SER A 95 23.09 18.75 -9.24
N SER A 96 22.51 18.51 -8.07
CA SER A 96 22.58 17.20 -7.42
C SER A 96 21.38 16.29 -7.69
N GLU A 97 20.33 16.82 -8.35
CA GLU A 97 19.03 16.17 -8.55
C GLU A 97 18.38 15.77 -7.23
N GLU A 98 18.70 16.44 -6.13
CA GLU A 98 18.32 15.98 -4.79
C GLU A 98 17.02 16.62 -4.29
N TRP A 99 16.13 15.78 -3.78
CA TRP A 99 14.91 16.20 -3.11
C TRP A 99 14.99 15.91 -1.61
N PHE A 100 14.81 16.95 -0.80
CA PHE A 100 14.80 16.88 0.65
C PHE A 100 13.36 16.81 1.17
N ALA A 101 13.12 15.95 2.18
CA ALA A 101 11.82 15.85 2.85
C ALA A 101 11.84 16.60 4.19
N CYS A 102 10.85 17.47 4.40
CA CYS A 102 10.67 18.20 5.66
C CYS A 102 9.37 17.80 6.38
N ARG A 103 9.42 17.89 7.71
CA ARG A 103 8.28 17.63 8.58
C ARG A 103 7.19 18.69 8.42
N LYS A 104 5.93 18.29 8.54
CA LYS A 104 4.74 19.17 8.42
C LYS A 104 3.79 19.07 9.61
N GLY A 105 4.35 18.82 10.79
CA GLY A 105 3.62 18.82 12.06
C GLY A 105 2.75 17.59 12.32
N GLY A 106 2.95 16.47 11.62
CA GLY A 106 2.29 15.19 11.93
C GLY A 106 0.78 15.10 11.65
N SER A 107 0.19 16.08 10.97
CA SER A 107 -1.24 16.06 10.62
C SER A 107 -1.58 14.82 9.78
N SER A 108 -2.66 14.12 10.13
CA SER A 108 -3.15 12.96 9.37
C SER A 108 -3.72 13.32 8.01
N THR A 109 -4.03 14.59 7.76
CA THR A 109 -4.48 15.13 6.46
C THR A 109 -3.50 16.13 5.92
N LEU A 110 -3.50 16.30 4.60
CA LEU A 110 -2.75 17.37 3.94
C LEU A 110 -3.27 18.73 4.43
N ARG A 111 -2.35 19.66 4.70
CA ARG A 111 -2.64 21.04 5.09
C ARG A 111 -1.59 21.95 4.47
N SER A 112 -1.95 23.22 4.24
CA SER A 112 -0.95 24.25 4.04
C SER A 112 -0.06 24.36 5.29
N GLY A 113 1.23 24.60 5.11
CA GLY A 113 2.16 24.81 6.22
C GLY A 113 3.40 25.56 5.78
N ASP A 114 4.33 25.79 6.71
CA ASP A 114 5.58 26.51 6.48
C ASP A 114 6.34 25.94 5.27
N PRO A 115 6.98 26.77 4.44
CA PRO A 115 7.66 26.30 3.24
C PRO A 115 8.74 25.27 3.57
N CYS A 116 8.87 24.27 2.69
CA CYS A 116 9.98 23.33 2.78
C CYS A 116 11.23 24.00 2.22
N VAL A 117 12.31 24.07 3.00
CA VAL A 117 13.59 24.64 2.56
C VAL A 117 14.64 23.54 2.63
N CYS A 118 15.39 23.37 1.55
CA CYS A 118 16.50 22.42 1.56
C CYS A 118 17.66 22.98 2.41
N PRO A 119 18.16 22.24 3.42
CA PRO A 119 19.27 22.69 4.25
C PRO A 119 20.61 22.61 3.50
N GLU A 120 21.63 23.29 4.05
CA GLU A 120 23.03 23.09 3.69
C GLU A 120 23.51 21.68 4.10
N GLU A 121 24.62 21.22 3.53
CA GLU A 121 25.19 19.90 3.83
C GLU A 121 25.77 19.83 5.26
N PRO A 122 25.74 18.66 5.93
CA PRO A 122 25.22 17.38 5.46
C PRO A 122 23.70 17.29 5.52
N ARG A 123 23.07 16.68 4.51
CA ARG A 123 21.62 16.42 4.49
C ARG A 123 21.26 14.98 4.11
N THR A 124 20.14 14.50 4.61
CA THR A 124 19.56 13.22 4.20
C THR A 124 18.48 13.47 3.16
N ILE A 125 18.74 13.02 1.93
CA ILE A 125 17.83 13.20 0.79
C ILE A 125 16.77 12.10 0.75
N ALA A 126 15.57 12.42 0.29
CA ALA A 126 14.50 11.45 0.13
C ALA A 126 14.70 10.61 -1.14
N PHE A 127 15.01 11.28 -2.26
CA PHE A 127 15.28 10.66 -3.55
C PHE A 127 16.08 11.60 -4.46
N LYS A 128 16.54 11.07 -5.60
CA LYS A 128 17.14 11.84 -6.70
C LYS A 128 16.26 11.83 -7.94
N ASP A 129 15.98 13.00 -8.50
CA ASP A 129 15.22 13.22 -9.75
C ASP A 129 15.40 14.67 -10.22
N LYS A 130 15.00 14.96 -11.46
CA LYS A 130 15.01 16.31 -12.02
C LYS A 130 14.22 17.31 -11.16
N SER A 131 14.56 18.59 -11.30
CA SER A 131 13.89 19.69 -10.58
C SER A 131 12.41 19.86 -10.96
N SER A 132 12.00 19.36 -12.12
CA SER A 132 10.62 19.34 -12.59
C SER A 132 10.15 17.90 -12.76
N LEU A 133 9.57 17.33 -11.71
CA LEU A 133 9.03 15.96 -11.73
C LEU A 133 7.98 15.80 -12.83
N ASP A 134 7.97 14.63 -13.46
CA ASP A 134 6.95 14.34 -14.48
C ASP A 134 5.60 14.17 -13.81
N ARG A 135 4.59 14.77 -14.42
CA ARG A 135 3.20 14.52 -14.05
C ARG A 135 2.77 13.21 -14.68
N ILE A 136 2.31 12.28 -13.86
CA ILE A 136 1.88 10.95 -14.29
C ILE A 136 0.37 10.91 -14.46
N ALA A 137 -0.36 11.45 -13.49
CA ALA A 137 -1.82 11.38 -13.46
C ALA A 137 -2.42 12.44 -12.53
N SER A 138 -3.73 12.65 -12.66
CA SER A 138 -4.56 13.41 -11.75
C SER A 138 -5.56 12.49 -11.03
N LEU A 139 -5.59 12.61 -9.71
CA LEU A 139 -6.45 11.78 -8.87
C LEU A 139 -7.90 12.29 -8.84
N PRO A 140 -8.88 11.38 -8.72
CA PRO A 140 -10.24 11.77 -8.43
C PRO A 140 -10.38 12.28 -6.98
N ARG A 141 -11.59 12.71 -6.62
CA ARG A 141 -11.91 13.16 -5.27
C ARG A 141 -12.16 12.03 -4.27
N THR A 142 -12.30 10.79 -4.76
CA THR A 142 -12.72 9.63 -3.97
C THR A 142 -12.12 8.34 -4.51
N THR A 143 -11.75 7.41 -3.62
CA THR A 143 -11.35 6.04 -3.98
C THR A 143 -12.47 5.34 -4.76
N GLY A 144 -12.10 4.44 -5.67
CA GLY A 144 -13.00 3.71 -6.56
C GLY A 144 -13.44 4.50 -7.80
N SER A 145 -13.01 5.75 -7.94
CA SER A 145 -13.30 6.59 -9.09
C SER A 145 -12.18 6.55 -10.14
N ARG A 146 -12.48 7.06 -11.34
CA ARG A 146 -11.53 7.05 -12.45
C ARG A 146 -10.37 8.02 -12.20
N ILE A 147 -9.14 7.54 -12.36
CA ILE A 147 -7.92 8.34 -12.43
C ILE A 147 -7.68 8.77 -13.89
N ALA A 148 -7.17 9.97 -14.11
CA ALA A 148 -6.83 10.46 -15.44
C ALA A 148 -5.31 10.55 -15.59
N PHE A 149 -4.73 9.65 -16.39
CA PHE A 149 -3.31 9.61 -16.70
C PHE A 149 -2.94 10.67 -17.74
N GLU A 150 -1.73 11.21 -17.62
CA GLU A 150 -1.12 12.05 -18.65
C GLU A 150 -0.78 11.22 -19.90
N ALA A 151 -0.54 11.90 -21.01
CA ALA A 151 -0.06 11.26 -22.23
C ALA A 151 1.20 10.42 -21.93
N ASP A 152 1.32 9.28 -22.61
CA ASP A 152 2.42 8.32 -22.47
C ASP A 152 2.58 7.64 -21.10
N HIS A 153 1.67 7.92 -20.14
CA HIS A 153 1.66 7.30 -18.81
C HIS A 153 0.49 6.33 -18.61
N TYR A 154 -0.17 5.91 -19.69
CA TYR A 154 -1.27 4.98 -19.65
C TYR A 154 -0.83 3.63 -19.08
N PRO A 155 -1.58 3.06 -18.11
CA PRO A 155 -1.29 1.72 -17.64
C PRO A 155 -1.59 0.72 -18.75
N SER A 156 -0.66 -0.20 -18.99
CA SER A 156 -0.90 -1.34 -19.87
C SER A 156 -2.09 -2.16 -19.33
N PRO A 157 -3.03 -2.61 -20.19
CA PRO A 157 -4.11 -3.47 -19.76
C PRO A 157 -3.56 -4.73 -19.07
N GLN A 158 -3.97 -4.97 -17.82
CA GLN A 158 -3.58 -6.16 -17.06
C GLN A 158 -4.76 -7.14 -17.03
N VAL A 159 -4.58 -8.35 -17.58
CA VAL A 159 -5.57 -9.43 -17.46
C VAL A 159 -5.24 -10.23 -16.21
N ILE A 160 -6.05 -10.10 -15.16
CA ILE A 160 -5.88 -10.92 -13.95
C ILE A 160 -6.75 -12.17 -14.03
N VAL A 161 -6.10 -13.31 -14.24
CA VAL A 161 -6.77 -14.63 -14.21
C VAL A 161 -6.89 -15.09 -12.76
N THR A 162 -8.03 -14.81 -12.13
CA THR A 162 -8.37 -15.39 -10.83
C THR A 162 -8.86 -16.83 -11.03
N TYR A 163 -8.01 -17.82 -10.72
CA TYR A 163 -8.46 -19.20 -10.58
C TYR A 163 -9.25 -19.31 -9.27
N ARG A 164 -10.57 -19.50 -9.36
CA ARG A 164 -11.33 -19.94 -8.17
C ARG A 164 -10.81 -21.34 -7.83
N ALA A 165 -10.34 -21.55 -6.61
CA ALA A 165 -10.18 -22.89 -6.08
C ALA A 165 -11.56 -23.56 -6.16
N TYR A 166 -11.69 -24.54 -7.05
CA TYR A 166 -12.87 -25.39 -7.09
C TYR A 166 -12.93 -26.09 -5.73
N ARG A 167 -13.85 -25.70 -4.85
CA ARG A 167 -14.24 -26.56 -3.74
C ARG A 167 -15.14 -27.62 -4.37
N PRO A 168 -14.71 -28.89 -4.49
CA PRO A 168 -15.64 -29.94 -4.88
C PRO A 168 -16.82 -29.90 -3.92
N ASP A 169 -18.02 -29.93 -4.48
CA ASP A 169 -19.25 -30.02 -3.70
C ASP A 169 -19.23 -31.37 -2.95
N PRO A 170 -19.22 -31.39 -1.61
CA PRO A 170 -19.28 -32.63 -0.85
C PRO A 170 -20.61 -33.38 -1.03
N SER A 171 -21.59 -32.82 -1.76
CA SER A 171 -22.82 -33.53 -2.11
C SER A 171 -22.74 -34.37 -3.40
N LEU A 172 -21.61 -34.33 -4.13
CA LEU A 172 -21.35 -35.19 -5.30
C LEU A 172 -20.46 -36.41 -5.02
N VAL A 173 -20.11 -36.70 -3.76
CA VAL A 173 -19.40 -37.93 -3.40
C VAL A 173 -20.42 -39.07 -3.27
N PRO A 174 -20.40 -40.11 -4.12
CA PRO A 174 -21.28 -41.25 -3.96
C PRO A 174 -20.92 -41.99 -2.67
N ALA A 175 -21.90 -42.17 -1.78
CA ALA A 175 -21.77 -43.00 -0.59
C ALA A 175 -21.76 -44.48 -0.99
N SER A 176 -20.66 -44.95 -1.55
CA SER A 176 -20.38 -46.39 -1.69
C SER A 176 -18.89 -46.57 -1.96
N LEU A 177 -18.14 -46.76 -0.88
CA LEU A 177 -17.07 -47.75 -0.74
C LEU A 177 -16.55 -47.65 0.69
N VAL A 178 -17.33 -48.17 1.62
CA VAL A 178 -16.83 -48.64 2.92
C VAL A 178 -16.72 -50.16 2.82
N PRO A 179 -15.52 -50.73 2.90
CA PRO A 179 -15.34 -52.07 3.43
C PRO A 179 -14.78 -51.96 4.85
N GLY A 180 -15.54 -52.46 5.82
CA GLY A 180 -15.13 -52.54 7.21
C GLY A 180 -14.34 -53.82 7.54
N GLY A 181 -13.64 -53.74 8.67
CA GLY A 181 -13.15 -54.86 9.49
C GLY A 181 -11.85 -55.51 9.01
N SER A 182 -10.93 -56.00 9.83
CA SER A 182 -10.76 -56.09 11.29
C SER A 182 -9.32 -56.56 11.50
N HIS A 183 -8.61 -56.11 12.54
CA HIS A 183 -7.70 -56.92 13.37
C HIS A 183 -7.10 -56.05 14.49
N ALA A 184 -7.46 -56.40 15.73
CA ALA A 184 -6.68 -56.17 16.95
C ALA A 184 -6.48 -57.58 17.59
N PRO A 185 -5.70 -57.80 18.68
CA PRO A 185 -4.99 -56.86 19.58
C PRO A 185 -3.55 -57.41 19.92
N PRO A 186 -2.85 -57.13 21.07
CA PRO A 186 -3.32 -57.06 22.46
C PRO A 186 -3.03 -55.74 23.20
N GLN A 187 -3.69 -55.64 24.34
CA GLN A 187 -3.80 -54.52 25.26
C GLN A 187 -2.56 -54.31 26.14
N ASN A 188 -2.38 -53.08 26.65
CA ASN A 188 -1.97 -52.91 28.04
C ASN A 188 -2.75 -51.74 28.67
N VAL A 189 -3.40 -52.04 29.79
CA VAL A 189 -4.24 -51.14 30.58
C VAL A 189 -3.36 -50.47 31.62
N ASN A 190 -3.51 -49.16 31.82
CA ASN A 190 -3.54 -48.66 33.20
C ASN A 190 -4.57 -47.54 33.39
N ARG A 191 -5.30 -47.68 34.49
CA ARG A 191 -6.36 -46.81 34.99
C ARG A 191 -5.73 -45.59 35.65
N ASN A 192 -6.24 -44.41 35.33
CA ASN A 192 -6.77 -43.45 36.32
C ASN A 192 -7.15 -42.16 35.57
N GLY A 193 -8.45 -42.02 35.30
CA GLY A 193 -9.02 -40.79 34.77
C GLY A 193 -9.15 -39.73 35.86
N ALA A 194 -8.68 -38.51 35.56
CA ALA A 194 -9.23 -37.27 36.09
C ALA A 194 -8.70 -36.08 35.27
N LEU A 195 -9.60 -35.14 35.01
CA LEU A 195 -9.39 -33.83 34.37
C LEU A 195 -8.66 -32.86 35.29
N THR A 196 -7.85 -31.96 34.74
CA THR A 196 -7.46 -30.70 35.41
C THR A 196 -7.44 -29.52 34.42
N PRO A 197 -8.00 -28.35 34.79
CA PRO A 197 -8.01 -27.13 33.98
C PRO A 197 -6.83 -26.16 34.28
N VAL A 198 -6.63 -25.26 33.30
CA VAL A 198 -5.95 -23.94 33.24
C VAL A 198 -5.24 -23.37 34.49
N ALA A 199 -4.01 -22.86 34.30
CA ALA A 199 -3.51 -21.68 35.01
C ALA A 199 -2.44 -20.90 34.20
N GLU A 200 -2.60 -19.57 34.19
CA GLU A 200 -1.68 -18.52 33.73
C GLU A 200 -0.34 -18.52 34.49
N LEU A 201 0.69 -17.95 33.86
CA LEU A 201 1.96 -17.55 34.49
C LEU A 201 2.37 -16.15 33.99
N PRO A 202 3.14 -15.40 34.82
CA PRO A 202 3.18 -13.93 34.86
C PRO A 202 3.93 -13.25 33.71
#